data_AF-A0A3B8M1T8-F1
#
_entry.id   AF-A0A3B8M1T8-F1
#
_cell.length_a   1.000
_cell.length_b   1.000
_cell.length_c   1.000
_cell.angle_alpha   90.00
_cell.angle_beta   90.00
_cell.angle_gamma   90.00
#
_symmetry.space_group_name_H-M   'P 1'
#
loop_
_entity.id
_entity.type
_entity.pdbx_description
1 polymer ?
#
loop_
_entity_poly.entity_id
_entity_poly.type
_entity_poly.pdbx_seq_one_letter_code
_entity_poly.pdbx_strand_id
1 'polypeptide(L)'
;MRAGIVSNCFKSQLDAGESLASLIGRATACGFSVIELRQGCLGDGESSGELVPDPDRLESLAESCPGVCWDLALGYPCFDPATTGDDVVFSAGRTSIGRLAQAGPP
;
A
#
# COMPACT_ATOMS: atom_id res chain seq x y z
N MET A 1 5.71 4.48 21.47
CA MET A 1 4.59 4.53 20.50
C MET A 1 5.21 4.75 19.13
N ARG A 2 4.91 3.90 18.13
CA ARG A 2 5.40 4.11 16.75
C ARG A 2 4.40 5.02 16.04
N ALA A 3 4.87 6.14 15.49
CA ALA A 3 4.01 7.01 14.69
C ALA A 3 3.76 6.35 13.32
N GLY A 4 2.51 6.36 12.89
CA GLY A 4 2.09 5.84 11.59
C GLY A 4 1.45 6.90 10.72
N ILE A 5 1.44 6.65 9.41
CA ILE A 5 0.76 7.48 8.42
C ILE A 5 0.04 6.60 7.40
N VAL A 6 -1.08 7.09 6.88
CA VAL A 6 -1.89 6.41 5.87
C VAL A 6 -1.63 7.05 4.52
N SER A 7 -1.51 6.25 3.45
CA SER A 7 -1.12 6.76 2.12
C SER A 7 -2.12 7.75 1.52
N ASN A 8 -3.38 7.77 1.99
CA ASN A 8 -4.35 8.78 1.57
C ASN A 8 -4.00 10.21 2.02
N CYS A 9 -3.15 10.38 3.04
CA CYS A 9 -2.60 11.69 3.40
C CYS A 9 -1.74 12.29 2.27
N PHE A 10 -1.28 11.46 1.33
CA PHE A 10 -0.47 11.89 0.20
C PHE A 10 -1.27 12.08 -1.10
N LYS A 11 -2.61 11.97 -1.06
CA LYS A 11 -3.42 11.93 -2.28
C LYS A 11 -3.17 13.12 -3.22
N SER A 12 -3.07 14.33 -2.67
CA SER A 12 -2.79 15.53 -3.48
C SER A 12 -1.42 15.49 -4.17
N GLN A 13 -0.42 14.89 -3.54
CA GLN A 13 0.94 14.77 -4.09
C GLN A 13 1.00 13.66 -5.15
N LEU A 14 0.32 12.54 -4.89
CA LEU A 14 0.15 11.46 -5.87
C LEU A 14 -0.57 11.98 -7.13
N ASP A 15 -1.61 12.79 -6.96
CA ASP A 15 -2.34 13.41 -8.07
C ASP A 15 -1.51 14.45 -8.82
N ALA A 16 -0.52 15.05 -8.16
CA ALA A 16 0.47 15.93 -8.78
C ALA A 16 1.62 15.17 -9.45
N GLY A 17 1.63 13.84 -9.39
CA GLY A 17 2.64 12.97 -10.02
C GLY A 17 3.86 12.66 -9.16
N GLU A 18 3.85 12.97 -7.86
CA GLU A 18 4.89 12.49 -6.95
C GLU A 18 4.78 10.96 -6.77
N SER A 19 5.92 10.27 -6.68
CA SER A 19 5.92 8.82 -6.45
C SER A 19 5.64 8.48 -4.99
N LEU A 20 4.94 7.37 -4.77
CA LEU A 20 4.64 6.88 -3.42
C LEU A 20 5.91 6.60 -2.60
N ALA A 21 6.95 6.04 -3.24
CA ALA A 21 8.23 5.78 -2.60
C ALA A 21 8.91 7.05 -2.08
N SER A 22 8.87 8.15 -2.83
CA SER A 22 9.43 9.44 -2.40
C SER A 22 8.69 9.99 -1.17
N LEU A 23 7.36 9.90 -1.18
CA LEU A 23 6.50 10.37 -0.10
C LEU A 23 6.70 9.57 1.19
N ILE A 24 6.79 8.24 1.07
CA ILE A 24 7.09 7.37 2.21
C ILE A 24 8.51 7.62 2.72
N GLY A 25 9.50 7.78 1.84
CA GLY A 25 10.87 8.13 2.24
C GLY A 25 10.95 9.43 3.04
N ARG A 26 10.13 10.43 2.70
CA ARG A 26 10.00 11.67 3.50
C ARG A 26 9.33 11.41 4.84
N ALA A 27 8.27 10.59 4.88
CA ALA A 27 7.61 10.23 6.12
C ALA A 27 8.56 9.46 7.07
N THR A 28 9.33 8.51 6.55
CA THR A 28 10.31 7.76 7.36
C THR A 28 11.42 8.66 7.88
N ALA A 29 11.90 9.63 7.07
CA ALA A 29 12.82 10.67 7.53
C ALA A 29 12.25 11.55 8.65
N CYS A 30 10.92 11.71 8.71
CA CYS A 30 10.21 12.39 9.80
C CYS A 30 9.90 11.49 11.01
N GLY A 31 10.34 10.22 11.01
CA GLY A 31 10.18 9.28 12.12
C GLY A 31 8.92 8.42 12.06
N PHE A 32 8.15 8.45 10.97
CA PHE A 32 7.05 7.52 10.77
C PHE A 32 7.60 6.13 10.41
N SER A 33 7.18 5.10 11.14
CA SER A 33 7.70 3.73 11.00
C SER A 33 6.59 2.69 10.74
N VAL A 34 5.35 3.15 10.66
CA VAL A 34 4.18 2.34 10.31
C VAL A 34 3.48 3.02 9.13
N ILE A 35 3.32 2.32 8.01
CA ILE A 35 2.69 2.85 6.81
C ILE A 35 1.49 1.97 6.46
N GLU A 36 0.29 2.55 6.54
CA GLU A 36 -0.91 1.93 5.98
C GLU A 36 -1.04 2.37 4.52
N LEU A 37 -0.96 1.40 3.61
CA LEU A 37 -1.22 1.57 2.20
C LEU A 37 -2.73 1.43 1.96
N ARG A 38 -3.36 2.44 1.35
CA ARG A 38 -4.79 2.44 1.07
C ARG A 38 -5.06 2.40 -0.43
N GLN A 39 -5.91 1.48 -0.85
CA GLN A 39 -6.40 1.40 -2.24
C GLN A 39 -6.90 2.76 -2.74
N GLY A 40 -6.55 3.11 -3.98
CA GLY A 40 -6.78 4.42 -4.59
C GLY A 40 -5.77 5.49 -4.19
N CYS A 41 -4.81 5.14 -3.33
CA CYS A 41 -3.70 5.97 -2.87
C CYS A 41 -2.37 5.18 -2.90
N LEU A 42 -2.21 4.25 -3.85
CA LEU A 42 -0.97 3.46 -4.03
C LEU A 42 -0.05 4.04 -5.11
N GLY A 43 -0.49 5.11 -5.80
CA GLY A 43 0.30 5.75 -6.85
C GLY A 43 0.52 4.77 -8.01
N ASP A 44 1.79 4.49 -8.31
CA ASP A 44 2.15 3.52 -9.33
C ASP A 44 2.07 2.07 -8.85
N GLY A 45 1.85 1.83 -7.55
CA GLY A 45 1.64 0.51 -6.95
C GLY A 45 0.23 -0.08 -7.15
N GLU A 46 -0.61 0.53 -7.99
CA GLU A 46 -1.90 -0.03 -8.40
C GLU A 46 -2.25 0.33 -9.85
N SER A 47 -3.16 -0.44 -10.45
CA SER A 47 -3.66 -0.16 -11.80
C SER A 47 -4.50 1.11 -11.86
N SER A 48 -4.43 1.82 -12.99
CA SER A 48 -5.36 2.92 -13.25
C SER A 48 -6.75 2.37 -13.59
N GLY A 49 -7.78 2.86 -12.90
CA GLY A 49 -9.16 2.44 -13.10
C GLY A 49 -9.66 1.49 -12.01
N GLU A 50 -9.39 0.20 -12.13
CA GLU A 50 -9.88 -0.84 -11.20
C GLU A 50 -9.18 -0.81 -9.84
N LEU A 51 -8.09 -0.04 -9.69
CA LEU A 51 -7.33 0.12 -8.45
C LEU A 51 -6.86 -1.22 -7.88
N VAL A 52 -6.36 -2.08 -8.78
CA VAL A 52 -5.83 -3.41 -8.42
C VAL A 52 -4.39 -3.21 -7.93
N PRO A 53 -4.05 -3.61 -6.69
CA PRO A 53 -2.67 -3.55 -6.21
C PRO A 53 -1.70 -4.31 -7.11
N ASP A 54 -0.50 -3.78 -7.30
CA ASP A 54 0.59 -4.43 -8.05
C ASP A 54 1.59 -5.05 -7.04
N PRO A 55 1.62 -6.39 -6.88
CA PRO A 55 2.50 -7.03 -5.91
C PRO A 55 3.99 -6.80 -6.16
N ASP A 56 4.43 -6.73 -7.43
CA ASP A 56 5.85 -6.60 -7.77
C ASP A 56 6.35 -5.18 -7.43
N ARG A 57 5.51 -4.17 -7.71
CA ARG A 57 5.82 -2.77 -7.35
C ARG A 57 5.77 -2.52 -5.85
N LEU A 58 4.79 -3.09 -5.16
CA LEU A 58 4.67 -2.95 -3.71
C LEU A 58 5.81 -3.67 -2.97
N GLU A 59 6.29 -4.80 -3.49
CA GLU A 59 7.51 -5.45 -3.00
C GLU A 59 8.74 -4.55 -3.18
N SER A 60 8.93 -4.00 -4.38
CA SER A 60 10.02 -3.04 -4.67
C SER A 60 9.96 -1.80 -3.75
N LEU A 61 8.75 -1.31 -3.44
CA LEU A 61 8.55 -0.24 -2.48
C LEU A 61 9.05 -0.62 -1.09
N ALA A 62 8.72 -1.83 -0.61
CA ALA A 62 9.15 -2.27 0.71
C ALA A 62 10.66 -2.47 0.81
N GLU A 63 11.29 -3.00 -0.23
CA GLU A 63 12.75 -3.10 -0.34
C GLU A 63 13.43 -1.72 -0.25
N SER A 64 12.81 -0.69 -0.83
CA SER A 64 13.33 0.69 -0.79
C SER A 64 13.19 1.39 0.57
N CYS A 65 12.37 0.84 1.48
CA CYS A 65 12.00 1.45 2.75
C CYS A 65 12.22 0.47 3.93
N PRO A 66 13.48 0.06 4.21
CA PRO A 66 13.77 -0.94 5.23
C PRO A 66 13.37 -0.46 6.63
N GLY A 67 12.87 -1.40 7.46
CA GLY A 67 12.48 -1.13 8.84
C GLY A 67 11.09 -0.50 9.01
N VAL A 68 10.35 -0.30 7.91
CA VAL A 68 8.94 0.09 7.92
C VAL A 68 8.06 -1.12 8.22
N CYS A 69 7.04 -0.91 9.05
CA CYS A 69 5.94 -1.85 9.22
C CYS A 69 4.81 -1.48 8.27
N TRP A 70 4.35 -2.46 7.50
CA TRP A 70 3.36 -2.28 6.45
C TRP A 70 1.99 -2.78 6.87
N ASP A 71 0.96 -2.04 6.46
CA ASP A 71 -0.44 -2.47 6.43
C ASP A 71 -1.03 -2.17 5.05
N LEU A 72 -2.06 -2.91 4.64
CA LEU A 72 -2.74 -2.75 3.35
C LEU A 72 -4.26 -2.79 3.53
N ALA A 73 -4.89 -1.64 3.31
CA ALA A 73 -6.34 -1.45 3.39
C ALA A 73 -6.97 -1.43 1.99
N LEU A 74 -7.90 -2.36 1.76
CA LEU A 74 -8.61 -2.55 0.49
C LEU A 74 -10.12 -2.42 0.68
N GLY A 75 -10.81 -1.91 -0.33
CA GLY A 75 -12.26 -1.96 -0.40
C GLY A 75 -12.70 -3.35 -0.86
N TYR A 76 -13.44 -4.07 -0.01
CA TYR A 76 -14.01 -5.37 -0.36
C TYR A 76 -15.50 -5.41 0.02
N PRO A 77 -16.40 -5.80 -0.90
CA PRO A 77 -17.84 -5.78 -0.68
C PRO A 77 -18.28 -6.96 0.23
N CYS A 78 -18.18 -6.77 1.55
CA CYS A 78 -18.45 -7.83 2.54
C CYS A 78 -19.93 -8.18 2.73
N PHE A 79 -20.87 -7.39 2.18
CA PHE A 79 -22.31 -7.63 2.26
C PHE A 79 -22.93 -8.07 0.93
N ASP A 80 -22.13 -8.17 -0.14
CA ASP A 80 -22.64 -8.69 -1.42
C ASP A 80 -22.57 -10.24 -1.40
N PRO A 81 -23.72 -10.93 -1.41
CA PRO A 81 -23.77 -12.39 -1.37
C PRO A 81 -23.18 -13.07 -2.62
N ALA A 82 -22.94 -12.33 -3.70
CA ALA A 82 -22.26 -12.83 -4.88
C ALA A 82 -20.73 -12.87 -4.73
N THR A 83 -20.17 -12.27 -3.66
CA THR A 83 -18.72 -12.18 -3.48
C THR A 83 -18.13 -13.51 -3.02
N THR A 84 -17.30 -14.11 -3.86
CA THR A 84 -16.70 -15.44 -3.65
C THR A 84 -15.27 -15.42 -3.10
N GLY A 85 -14.68 -14.23 -2.89
CA GLY A 85 -13.32 -14.09 -2.36
C GLY A 85 -12.21 -14.41 -3.37
N ASP A 86 -12.56 -14.52 -4.64
CA ASP A 86 -11.68 -14.68 -5.81
C ASP A 86 -11.58 -13.38 -6.63
N ASP A 87 -12.18 -12.29 -6.14
CA ASP A 87 -12.06 -10.95 -6.71
C ASP A 87 -10.57 -10.58 -6.91
N VAL A 88 -10.29 -9.91 -8.04
CA VAL A 88 -8.93 -9.61 -8.48
C VAL A 88 -8.23 -8.65 -7.52
N VAL A 89 -8.95 -7.65 -6.98
CA VAL A 89 -8.40 -6.71 -5.99
C VAL A 89 -8.05 -7.46 -4.71
N PHE A 90 -8.94 -8.32 -4.24
CA PHE A 90 -8.71 -9.12 -3.03
C PHE A 90 -7.53 -10.08 -3.19
N SER A 91 -7.47 -10.80 -4.32
CA SER A 91 -6.39 -11.77 -4.62
C SER A 91 -5.02 -11.10 -4.78
N ALA A 92 -4.99 -9.98 -5.51
CA ALA A 92 -3.78 -9.17 -5.66
C ALA A 92 -3.34 -8.59 -4.31
N GLY A 93 -4.28 -8.03 -3.55
CA GLY A 93 -4.06 -7.50 -2.22
C GLY A 93 -3.46 -8.50 -1.22
N ARG A 94 -3.99 -9.74 -1.20
CA ARG A 94 -3.44 -10.84 -0.39
C ARG A 94 -1.99 -11.15 -0.77
N THR A 95 -1.70 -11.18 -2.07
CA THR A 95 -0.33 -11.39 -2.57
C THR A 95 0.57 -10.24 -2.12
N SER A 96 0.13 -8.99 -2.34
CA SER A 96 0.87 -7.78 -1.98
C SER A 96 1.21 -7.72 -0.49
N ILE A 97 0.25 -7.90 0.42
CA ILE A 97 0.54 -7.86 1.86
C ILE A 97 1.45 -9.00 2.31
N GLY A 98 1.35 -10.18 1.68
CA GLY A 98 2.25 -11.30 1.92
C GLY A 98 3.71 -11.01 1.54
N ARG A 99 3.93 -10.22 0.47
CA ARG A 99 5.28 -9.77 0.07
C ARG A 99 5.79 -8.60 0.91
N LEU A 100 4.93 -7.62 1.20
CA LEU A 100 5.24 -6.52 2.12
C LEU A 100 5.67 -7.02 3.50
N ALA A 101 5.03 -8.08 4.01
CA ALA A 101 5.38 -8.68 5.31
C ALA A 101 6.74 -9.38 5.32
N GLN A 102 7.24 -9.88 4.18
CA GLN A 102 8.57 -10.50 4.08
C GLN A 102 9.71 -9.48 4.14
N ALA A 103 9.43 -8.22 3.79
CA ALA A 103 10.33 -7.10 3.97
C ALA A 103 10.28 -6.49 5.39
N GLY A 104 9.57 -7.13 6.32
CA GLY A 104 9.45 -6.71 7.73
C GLY A 104 10.81 -6.60 8.44
N PRO A 105 10.88 -5.90 9.59
CA PRO A 105 12.14 -5.58 10.24
C PRO A 105 12.89 -6.87 10.65
N PRO A 106 14.23 -6.82 10.79
CA PRO A 106 15.00 -7.92 11.36
C PRO A 106 14.52 -8.29 12.78
#